data_AF-A0A1W9T6U4-F1
#
_entry.id   AF-A0A1W9T6U4-F1
#
_cell.length_a   1.000
_cell.length_b   1.000
_cell.length_c   1.000
_cell.angle_alpha   90.00
_cell.angle_beta   90.00
_cell.angle_gamma   90.00
#
_symmetry.space_group_name_H-M   'P 1'
#
loop_
_entity.id
_entity.type
_entity.pdbx_description
1 polymer ?
#
loop_
_entity_poly.entity_id
_entity_poly.type
_entity_poly.pdbx_seq_one_letter_code
_entity_poly.pdbx_strand_id
1 'polypeptide(L)'
;MGIEEIKSHIELLDKIKKHENSYLLLYKSGTENSDCAYRNLITASNKIKESNIFVADVSKVKDIHQVYNISSAPSLLEFNNDLYKNVIKGCQDEKYYSALFENAIYVAQAKKDGKKQKAVTVYSTPTCSWCNTIKAYLKKNNIRFREVDVSKDQKAAEAMVKKSGQQGVPQTEINGQIIVGFDKAKINQMLEIKG
;
A
#
# COMPACT_ATOMS: atom_id res chain seq x y z
N MET A 1 -2.59 -23.49 2.09
CA MET A 1 -3.64 -22.57 2.56
C MET A 1 -3.98 -21.69 1.38
N GLY A 2 -5.21 -21.82 0.92
CA GLY A 2 -5.66 -21.31 -0.37
C GLY A 2 -6.43 -20.01 -0.21
N ILE A 3 -6.49 -19.28 -1.31
CA ILE A 3 -7.42 -18.17 -1.50
C ILE A 3 -8.85 -18.65 -1.17
N GLU A 4 -9.59 -17.84 -0.42
CA GLU A 4 -10.98 -18.14 -0.05
C GLU A 4 -11.96 -17.26 -0.87
N GLU A 5 -13.01 -17.88 -1.42
CA GLU A 5 -14.07 -17.16 -2.14
C GLU A 5 -15.09 -16.61 -1.15
N ILE A 6 -15.32 -15.30 -1.20
CA ILE A 6 -16.28 -14.58 -0.37
C ILE A 6 -17.57 -14.38 -1.14
N LYS A 7 -18.71 -14.57 -0.47
CA LYS A 7 -20.05 -14.50 -1.06
C LYS A 7 -20.84 -13.25 -0.65
N SER A 8 -20.37 -12.50 0.35
CA SER A 8 -20.99 -11.26 0.81
C SER A 8 -20.04 -10.34 1.57
N HIS A 9 -20.42 -9.07 1.73
CA HIS A 9 -19.69 -8.11 2.56
C HIS A 9 -19.68 -8.49 4.05
N ILE A 10 -20.76 -9.07 4.56
CA ILE A 10 -20.83 -9.52 5.96
C ILE A 10 -19.82 -10.64 6.21
N GLU A 11 -19.75 -11.61 5.30
CA GLU A 11 -18.78 -12.70 5.35
C GLU A 11 -17.34 -12.16 5.28
N LEU A 12 -17.08 -11.21 4.38
CA LEU A 12 -15.77 -10.54 4.31
C LEU A 12 -15.37 -9.98 5.68
N LEU A 13 -16.28 -9.23 6.33
CA LEU A 13 -16.00 -8.59 7.61
C LEU A 13 -15.69 -9.59 8.73
N ASP A 14 -16.42 -10.71 8.82
CA ASP A 14 -16.14 -11.74 9.84
C ASP A 14 -14.74 -12.35 9.66
N LYS A 15 -14.29 -12.48 8.41
CA LYS A 15 -12.98 -13.00 8.07
C LYS A 15 -11.87 -11.99 8.38
N ILE A 16 -11.95 -10.77 7.82
CA ILE A 16 -10.83 -9.82 7.87
C ILE A 16 -10.59 -9.23 9.27
N LYS A 17 -11.61 -9.15 10.14
CA LYS A 17 -11.48 -8.60 11.50
C LYS A 17 -10.46 -9.32 12.38
N LYS A 18 -10.19 -10.60 12.09
CA LYS A 18 -9.30 -11.46 12.88
C LYS A 18 -7.84 -11.36 12.42
N HIS A 19 -7.56 -10.56 11.38
CA HIS A 19 -6.28 -10.56 10.69
C HIS A 19 -5.72 -9.14 10.54
N GLU A 20 -4.47 -8.96 10.96
CA GLU A 20 -3.80 -7.66 10.85
C GLU A 20 -3.70 -7.18 9.41
N ASN A 21 -3.46 -8.07 8.43
CA ASN A 21 -3.50 -7.71 7.01
C ASN A 21 -4.35 -8.73 6.26
N SER A 22 -5.28 -8.23 5.45
CA SER A 22 -6.15 -9.01 4.57
C SER A 22 -6.27 -8.36 3.20
N TYR A 23 -6.47 -9.17 2.18
CA TYR A 23 -6.60 -8.73 0.80
C TYR A 23 -7.85 -9.31 0.17
N LEU A 24 -8.61 -8.51 -0.58
CA LEU A 24 -9.74 -8.99 -1.37
C LEU A 24 -9.57 -8.61 -2.83
N LEU A 25 -9.49 -9.59 -3.71
CA LEU A 25 -9.58 -9.36 -5.14
C LEU A 25 -11.04 -9.41 -5.59
N LEU A 26 -11.56 -8.25 -6.00
CA LEU A 26 -12.79 -8.16 -6.78
C LEU A 26 -12.43 -8.40 -8.24
N TYR A 27 -13.02 -9.41 -8.85
CA TYR A 27 -12.75 -9.79 -10.24
C TYR A 27 -14.05 -10.15 -10.97
N LYS A 28 -14.03 -10.21 -12.30
CA LYS A 28 -15.15 -10.70 -13.11
C LYS A 28 -14.68 -11.87 -13.96
N SER A 29 -15.14 -13.08 -13.65
CA SER A 29 -14.74 -14.29 -14.38
C SER A 29 -15.06 -14.19 -15.88
N GLY A 30 -14.19 -14.78 -16.70
CA GLY A 30 -14.34 -14.79 -18.16
C GLY A 30 -13.95 -13.46 -18.84
N THR A 31 -13.27 -12.56 -18.12
CA THR A 31 -12.65 -11.38 -18.70
C THR A 31 -11.14 -11.51 -18.60
N GLU A 32 -10.44 -11.35 -19.72
CA GLU A 32 -8.98 -11.57 -19.80
C GLU A 32 -8.21 -10.81 -18.72
N ASN A 33 -8.56 -9.54 -18.49
CA ASN A 33 -7.90 -8.69 -17.49
C ASN A 33 -8.12 -9.22 -16.05
N SER A 34 -9.33 -9.67 -15.73
CA SER A 34 -9.62 -10.24 -14.40
C SER A 34 -8.96 -11.60 -14.22
N ASP A 35 -8.99 -12.45 -15.24
CA ASP A 35 -8.41 -13.79 -15.20
C ASP A 35 -6.87 -13.71 -15.08
N CYS A 36 -6.26 -12.71 -15.71
CA CYS A 36 -4.86 -12.33 -15.52
C CYS A 36 -4.56 -11.98 -14.05
N ALA A 37 -5.34 -11.07 -13.45
CA ALA A 37 -5.13 -10.64 -12.08
C ALA A 37 -5.30 -11.79 -11.09
N TYR A 38 -6.35 -12.59 -11.26
CA TYR A 38 -6.66 -13.76 -10.44
C TYR A 38 -5.53 -14.80 -10.48
N ARG A 39 -5.07 -15.18 -11.68
CA ARG A 39 -3.96 -16.13 -11.84
C ARG A 39 -2.67 -15.64 -11.21
N ASN A 40 -2.27 -14.40 -11.48
CA ASN A 40 -1.03 -13.85 -10.95
C ASN A 40 -1.06 -13.73 -9.42
N LEU A 41 -2.22 -13.37 -8.86
CA LEU A 41 -2.44 -13.31 -7.41
C LEU A 41 -2.29 -14.69 -6.75
N ILE A 42 -2.90 -15.73 -7.33
CA ILE A 42 -2.79 -17.12 -6.85
C ILE A 42 -1.35 -17.59 -6.87
N THR A 43 -0.65 -17.36 -7.98
CA THR A 43 0.74 -17.80 -8.11
C THR A 43 1.61 -17.13 -7.06
N ALA A 44 1.40 -15.83 -6.80
CA ALA A 44 2.10 -15.10 -5.76
C ALA A 44 1.72 -15.59 -4.34
N SER A 45 0.44 -15.86 -4.08
CA SER A 45 -0.02 -16.31 -2.76
C SER A 45 0.55 -17.67 -2.36
N ASN A 46 0.73 -18.58 -3.32
CA ASN A 46 1.24 -19.92 -3.06
C ASN A 46 2.70 -19.92 -2.56
N LYS A 47 3.45 -18.85 -2.82
CA LYS A 47 4.85 -18.72 -2.36
C LYS A 47 4.94 -18.30 -0.89
N ILE A 48 3.80 -18.03 -0.24
CA ILE A 48 3.74 -17.35 1.04
C ILE A 48 2.89 -18.15 2.02
N LYS A 49 3.45 -18.45 3.20
CA LYS A 49 2.89 -19.41 4.17
C LYS A 49 1.59 -18.98 4.85
N GLU A 50 1.29 -17.69 4.90
CA GLU A 50 0.18 -17.15 5.68
C GLU A 50 -0.32 -15.86 5.04
N SER A 51 -1.29 -15.97 4.13
CA SER A 51 -1.88 -14.81 3.48
C SER A 51 -3.41 -14.91 3.55
N ASN A 52 -4.03 -13.92 4.19
CA ASN A 52 -5.48 -13.80 4.28
C ASN A 52 -5.98 -13.15 2.99
N ILE A 53 -5.96 -13.95 1.92
CA ILE A 53 -6.33 -13.53 0.58
C ILE A 53 -7.69 -14.11 0.24
N PHE A 54 -8.57 -13.20 -0.11
CA PHE A 54 -9.95 -13.45 -0.45
C PHE A 54 -10.19 -13.05 -1.90
N VAL A 55 -11.16 -13.68 -2.54
CA VAL A 55 -11.63 -13.34 -3.88
C VAL A 55 -13.15 -13.22 -3.88
N ALA A 56 -13.70 -12.32 -4.67
CA ALA A 56 -15.13 -12.27 -4.93
C ALA A 56 -15.38 -11.94 -6.40
N ASP A 57 -16.17 -12.80 -7.06
CA ASP A 57 -16.62 -12.55 -8.43
C ASP A 57 -17.77 -11.55 -8.41
N VAL A 58 -17.57 -10.36 -8.97
CA VAL A 58 -18.57 -9.28 -8.98
C VAL A 58 -19.83 -9.61 -9.78
N SER A 59 -19.80 -10.66 -10.62
CA SER A 59 -20.99 -11.18 -11.29
C SER A 59 -21.91 -11.93 -10.33
N LYS A 60 -21.36 -12.51 -9.26
CA LYS A 60 -22.07 -13.29 -8.24
C LYS A 60 -22.32 -12.48 -6.96
N VAL A 61 -21.37 -11.60 -6.59
CA VAL A 61 -21.37 -10.84 -5.34
C VAL A 61 -21.47 -9.34 -5.62
N LYS A 62 -22.62 -8.75 -5.28
CA LYS A 62 -23.00 -7.40 -5.73
C LYS A 62 -22.94 -6.31 -4.66
N ASP A 63 -22.74 -6.66 -3.40
CA ASP A 63 -22.77 -5.73 -2.27
C ASP A 63 -21.39 -5.11 -2.00
N ILE A 64 -20.30 -5.89 -2.06
CA ILE A 64 -18.96 -5.45 -1.64
C ILE A 64 -18.47 -4.21 -2.41
N HIS A 65 -18.60 -4.21 -3.74
CA HIS A 65 -18.07 -3.12 -4.56
C HIS A 65 -18.77 -1.77 -4.30
N GLN A 66 -20.04 -1.81 -3.88
CA GLN A 66 -20.81 -0.61 -3.54
C GLN A 66 -20.31 0.01 -2.24
N VAL A 67 -20.05 -0.84 -1.22
CA VAL A 67 -19.56 -0.37 0.08
C VAL A 67 -18.22 0.36 -0.02
N TYR A 68 -17.33 -0.12 -0.90
CA TYR A 68 -15.98 0.43 -1.06
C TYR A 68 -15.82 1.34 -2.28
N ASN A 69 -16.92 1.74 -2.93
CA ASN A 69 -16.94 2.60 -4.13
C ASN A 69 -15.99 2.12 -5.26
N ILE A 70 -15.99 0.81 -5.53
CA ILE A 70 -15.17 0.21 -6.58
C ILE A 70 -15.97 0.12 -7.87
N SER A 71 -15.51 0.86 -8.89
CA SER A 71 -16.19 0.98 -10.19
C SER A 71 -15.59 0.11 -11.30
N SER A 72 -14.50 -0.62 -11.02
CA SER A 72 -13.76 -1.40 -12.03
C SER A 72 -13.25 -2.71 -11.45
N ALA A 73 -13.37 -3.79 -12.22
CA ALA A 73 -12.73 -5.07 -11.95
C ALA A 73 -11.68 -5.37 -13.05
N PRO A 74 -10.52 -5.95 -12.70
CA PRO A 74 -10.13 -6.41 -11.37
C PRO A 74 -9.65 -5.26 -10.46
N SER A 75 -9.91 -5.40 -9.15
CA SER A 75 -9.39 -4.50 -8.11
C SER A 75 -9.02 -5.30 -6.86
N LEU A 76 -7.77 -5.20 -6.41
CA LEU A 76 -7.29 -5.76 -5.15
C LEU A 76 -7.41 -4.71 -4.05
N LEU A 77 -8.23 -4.98 -3.04
CA LEU A 77 -8.44 -4.13 -1.89
C LEU A 77 -7.55 -4.62 -0.74
N GLU A 78 -6.92 -3.67 -0.05
CA GLU A 78 -6.09 -3.93 1.13
C GLU A 78 -6.81 -3.49 2.41
N PHE A 79 -6.77 -4.35 3.42
CA PHE A 79 -7.40 -4.12 4.72
C PHE A 79 -6.40 -4.34 5.85
N ASN A 80 -6.54 -3.53 6.89
CA ASN A 80 -5.91 -3.77 8.18
C ASN A 80 -7.02 -4.01 9.21
N ASN A 81 -7.18 -5.25 9.65
CA ASN A 81 -8.42 -5.72 10.28
C ASN A 81 -9.62 -5.44 9.36
N ASP A 82 -10.62 -4.69 9.82
CA ASP A 82 -11.76 -4.21 9.02
C ASP A 82 -11.56 -2.83 8.38
N LEU A 83 -10.43 -2.17 8.63
CA LEU A 83 -10.14 -0.85 8.11
C LEU A 83 -9.59 -0.95 6.68
N TYR A 84 -10.40 -0.53 5.71
CA TYR A 84 -9.97 -0.37 4.32
C TYR A 84 -8.81 0.62 4.19
N LYS A 85 -7.75 0.24 3.47
CA LYS A 85 -6.50 1.01 3.34
C LYS A 85 -6.23 1.53 1.94
N ASN A 86 -6.35 0.66 0.95
CA ASN A 86 -5.89 0.95 -0.40
C ASN A 86 -6.60 0.05 -1.43
N VAL A 87 -6.54 0.46 -2.70
CA VAL A 87 -6.96 -0.36 -3.84
C VAL A 87 -5.91 -0.32 -4.94
N ILE A 88 -5.60 -1.49 -5.48
CA ILE A 88 -4.75 -1.69 -6.65
C ILE A 88 -5.65 -2.14 -7.79
N LYS A 89 -5.72 -1.35 -8.86
CA LYS A 89 -6.61 -1.60 -10.00
C LYS A 89 -5.87 -2.30 -11.14
N GLY A 90 -6.59 -3.14 -11.89
CA GLY A 90 -6.09 -3.81 -13.09
C GLY A 90 -5.24 -5.05 -12.78
N CYS A 91 -4.86 -5.78 -13.84
CA CYS A 91 -3.93 -6.90 -13.70
C CYS A 91 -2.51 -6.39 -13.38
N GLN A 92 -1.96 -6.89 -12.27
CA GLN A 92 -0.54 -6.77 -11.94
C GLN A 92 0.16 -8.10 -12.17
N ASP A 93 1.48 -8.06 -12.38
CA ASP A 93 2.28 -9.27 -12.50
C ASP A 93 2.48 -9.99 -11.15
N GLU A 94 2.94 -11.24 -11.22
CA GLU A 94 3.20 -12.07 -10.03
C GLU A 94 4.24 -11.44 -9.09
N LYS A 95 5.25 -10.76 -9.63
CA LYS A 95 6.34 -10.15 -8.85
C LYS A 95 5.82 -9.01 -8.01
N TYR A 96 4.90 -8.21 -8.55
CA TYR A 96 4.24 -7.13 -7.86
C TYR A 96 3.49 -7.65 -6.62
N TYR A 97 2.67 -8.69 -6.78
CA TYR A 97 1.93 -9.26 -5.66
C TYR A 97 2.85 -9.92 -4.63
N SER A 98 3.89 -10.62 -5.10
CA SER A 98 4.88 -11.23 -4.21
C SER A 98 5.56 -10.17 -3.34
N ALA A 99 6.02 -9.07 -3.95
CA ALA A 99 6.62 -7.95 -3.23
C ALA A 99 5.64 -7.29 -2.24
N LEU A 100 4.37 -7.12 -2.64
CA LEU A 100 3.32 -6.57 -1.77
C LEU A 100 3.16 -7.40 -0.49
N PHE A 101 3.04 -8.72 -0.64
CA PHE A 101 2.82 -9.65 0.48
C PHE A 101 4.07 -9.84 1.34
N GLU A 102 5.25 -9.93 0.72
CA GLU A 102 6.53 -9.99 1.44
C GLU A 102 6.73 -8.74 2.32
N ASN A 103 6.43 -7.56 1.78
CA ASN A 103 6.49 -6.31 2.54
C ASN A 103 5.51 -6.32 3.73
N ALA A 104 4.28 -6.82 3.53
CA ALA A 104 3.30 -6.90 4.61
C ALA A 104 3.74 -7.85 5.74
N ILE A 105 4.35 -8.99 5.39
CA ILE A 105 4.94 -9.93 6.37
C ILE A 105 6.11 -9.29 7.10
N TYR A 106 7.00 -8.61 6.37
CA TYR A 106 8.13 -7.91 6.97
C TYR A 106 7.69 -6.89 8.01
N VAL A 107 6.68 -6.07 7.68
CA VAL A 107 6.10 -5.09 8.61
C VAL A 107 5.46 -5.75 9.83
N ALA A 108 4.74 -6.87 9.63
CA ALA A 108 4.13 -7.62 10.72
C ALA A 108 5.18 -8.28 11.65
N GLN A 109 6.25 -8.84 11.09
CA GLN A 109 7.37 -9.41 11.84
C GLN A 109 8.14 -8.32 12.59
N ALA A 110 8.47 -7.20 11.94
CA ALA A 110 9.13 -6.06 12.58
C ALA A 110 8.33 -5.55 13.78
N LYS A 111 6.99 -5.48 13.70
CA LYS A 111 6.14 -5.16 14.85
C LYS A 111 6.20 -6.21 15.97
N LYS A 112 6.12 -7.51 15.63
CA LYS A 112 6.25 -8.60 16.62
C LYS A 112 7.61 -8.57 17.33
N ASP A 113 8.66 -8.23 16.60
CA ASP A 113 10.03 -8.11 17.10
C ASP A 113 10.29 -6.75 17.81
N GLY A 114 9.29 -5.90 17.97
CA GLY A 114 9.40 -4.59 18.62
C GLY A 114 10.13 -3.52 17.80
N LYS A 115 10.50 -3.79 16.54
CA LYS A 115 11.06 -2.80 15.61
C LYS A 115 9.96 -1.85 15.15
N LYS A 116 9.90 -0.67 15.76
CA LYS A 116 8.99 0.42 15.34
C LYS A 116 9.36 0.88 13.92
N GLN A 117 8.34 1.08 13.08
CA GLN A 117 8.51 1.69 11.76
C GLN A 117 9.24 3.03 11.91
N LYS A 118 10.24 3.28 11.05
CA LYS A 118 10.97 4.55 11.03
C LYS A 118 9.99 5.70 10.80
N ALA A 119 10.20 6.81 11.50
CA ALA A 119 9.37 8.00 11.38
C ALA A 119 9.69 8.67 10.05
N VAL A 120 8.68 8.82 9.18
CA VAL A 120 8.82 9.43 7.86
C VAL A 120 7.98 10.70 7.80
N THR A 121 8.59 11.82 7.41
CA THR A 121 7.91 13.06 7.05
C THR A 121 8.22 13.41 5.60
N VAL A 122 7.21 13.72 4.80
CA VAL A 122 7.35 14.22 3.44
C VAL A 122 6.97 15.70 3.44
N TYR A 123 7.93 16.56 3.12
CA TYR A 123 7.70 17.98 2.87
C TYR A 123 7.30 18.17 1.41
N SER A 124 6.13 18.76 1.19
CA SER A 124 5.49 18.88 -0.11
C SER A 124 4.90 20.27 -0.34
N THR A 125 4.48 20.54 -1.57
CA THR A 125 3.57 21.64 -1.92
C THR A 125 2.45 21.09 -2.82
N PRO A 126 1.28 21.76 -2.90
CA PRO A 126 0.12 21.22 -3.60
C PRO A 126 0.34 20.93 -5.09
N THR A 127 1.18 21.71 -5.76
CA THR A 127 1.41 21.64 -7.22
C THR A 127 2.64 20.81 -7.61
N CYS A 128 3.37 20.25 -6.64
CA CYS A 128 4.60 19.52 -6.87
C CYS A 128 4.34 18.09 -7.35
N SER A 129 4.55 17.82 -8.64
CA SER A 129 4.39 16.49 -9.25
C SER A 129 5.30 15.43 -8.60
N TRP A 130 6.57 15.75 -8.37
CA TRP A 130 7.53 14.85 -7.72
C TRP A 130 7.17 14.50 -6.28
N CYS A 131 6.51 15.42 -5.57
CA CYS A 131 6.00 15.17 -4.23
C CYS A 131 4.90 14.10 -4.27
N ASN A 132 4.03 14.14 -5.28
CA ASN A 132 3.03 13.08 -5.48
C ASN A 132 3.68 11.74 -5.82
N THR A 133 4.75 11.72 -6.61
CA THR A 133 5.53 10.50 -6.91
C THR A 133 6.08 9.86 -5.64
N ILE A 134 6.73 10.62 -4.76
CA ILE A 134 7.24 10.10 -3.46
C ILE A 134 6.11 9.57 -2.60
N LYS A 135 5.01 10.31 -2.46
CA LYS A 135 3.86 9.89 -1.66
C LYS A 135 3.26 8.59 -2.19
N ALA A 136 3.09 8.48 -3.50
CA ALA A 136 2.60 7.25 -4.14
C ALA A 136 3.59 6.09 -3.93
N TYR A 137 4.89 6.35 -4.02
CA TYR A 137 5.93 5.34 -3.79
C TYR A 137 5.92 4.81 -2.35
N LEU A 138 5.83 5.70 -1.36
CA LEU A 138 5.74 5.31 0.04
C LEU A 138 4.44 4.55 0.34
N LYS A 139 3.30 4.99 -0.23
CA LYS A 139 2.02 4.27 -0.12
C LYS A 139 2.08 2.88 -0.74
N LYS A 140 2.67 2.75 -1.93
CA LYS A 140 2.86 1.46 -2.61
C LYS A 140 3.68 0.47 -1.77
N ASN A 141 4.61 0.97 -0.96
CA ASN A 141 5.43 0.17 -0.06
C ASN A 141 4.87 0.09 1.37
N ASN A 142 3.61 0.49 1.58
CA ASN A 142 2.94 0.47 2.88
C ASN A 142 3.70 1.20 4.01
N ILE A 143 4.48 2.23 3.66
CA ILE A 143 5.19 3.07 4.62
C ILE A 143 4.27 4.19 5.08
N ARG A 144 4.00 4.26 6.39
CA ARG A 144 3.28 5.39 6.99
C ARG A 144 4.18 6.62 7.03
N PHE A 145 3.67 7.77 6.60
CA PHE A 145 4.38 9.03 6.67
C PHE A 145 3.45 10.18 7.05
N ARG A 146 4.03 11.23 7.62
CA ARG A 146 3.39 12.53 7.82
C ARG A 146 3.63 13.40 6.60
N GLU A 147 2.57 13.92 6.00
CA GLU A 147 2.69 14.94 4.95
C GLU A 147 2.72 16.33 5.58
N VAL A 148 3.62 17.20 5.12
CA VAL A 148 3.74 18.59 5.55
C VAL A 148 3.75 19.48 4.32
N ASP A 149 2.67 20.23 4.15
CA ASP A 149 2.56 21.26 3.12
C ASP A 149 3.32 22.51 3.57
N VAL A 150 4.55 22.67 3.11
CA VAL A 150 5.42 23.80 3.51
C VAL A 150 4.94 25.14 2.93
N SER A 151 4.03 25.13 1.95
CA SER A 151 3.41 26.37 1.45
C SER A 151 2.43 26.99 2.43
N LYS A 152 1.98 26.22 3.42
CA LYS A 152 1.01 26.66 4.45
C LYS A 152 1.62 26.74 5.85
N ASP A 153 2.82 26.22 6.04
CA ASP A 153 3.54 26.20 7.31
C ASP A 153 4.95 26.73 7.13
N GLN A 154 5.10 28.05 7.30
CA GLN A 154 6.36 28.76 7.18
C GLN A 154 7.41 28.26 8.17
N LYS A 155 7.00 27.88 9.39
CA LYS A 155 7.93 27.33 10.39
C LYS A 155 8.47 25.97 9.95
N ALA A 156 7.62 25.13 9.36
CA ALA A 156 8.06 23.87 8.78
C ALA A 156 8.98 24.08 7.57
N ALA A 157 8.71 25.08 6.71
CA ALA A 157 9.60 25.45 5.61
C ALA A 157 11.00 25.84 6.10
N GLU A 158 11.08 26.70 7.12
CA GLU A 158 12.35 27.13 7.73
C GLU A 158 13.09 25.96 8.38
N ALA A 159 12.37 25.10 9.12
CA ALA A 159 12.96 23.91 9.73
C ALA A 159 13.49 22.93 8.67
N MET A 160 12.77 22.73 7.57
CA MET A 160 13.20 21.92 6.44
C MET A 160 14.50 22.47 5.84
N VAL A 161 14.55 23.78 5.53
CA VAL A 161 15.74 24.46 4.99
C VAL A 161 16.91 24.35 5.95
N LYS A 162 16.68 24.57 7.25
CA LYS A 162 17.74 24.47 8.27
C LYS A 162 18.36 23.07 8.33
N LYS A 163 17.56 22.03 8.08
CA LYS A 163 18.02 20.63 8.10
C LYS A 163 18.75 20.23 6.81
N SER A 164 18.25 20.65 5.65
CA SER A 164 18.78 20.21 4.34
C SER A 164 19.72 21.18 3.65
N GLY A 165 19.72 22.44 4.06
CA GLY A 165 20.32 23.55 3.33
C GLY A 165 19.56 23.93 2.05
N GLN A 166 18.38 23.35 1.79
CA GLN A 166 17.63 23.56 0.55
C GLN A 166 16.17 23.96 0.78
N GLN A 167 15.68 24.87 -0.06
CA GLN A 167 14.29 25.34 -0.04
C GLN A 167 13.34 24.49 -0.88
N GLY A 168 13.86 23.79 -1.90
CA GLY A 168 13.04 23.06 -2.85
C GLY A 168 12.39 21.81 -2.26
N VAL A 169 11.14 21.56 -2.62
CA VAL A 169 10.45 20.28 -2.41
C VAL A 169 10.58 19.40 -3.68
N PRO A 170 10.44 18.07 -3.59
CA PRO A 170 10.18 17.29 -2.37
C PRO A 170 11.42 17.11 -1.49
N GLN A 171 11.19 17.01 -0.18
CA GLN A 171 12.19 16.51 0.77
C GLN A 171 11.55 15.46 1.68
N THR A 172 12.26 14.38 1.96
CA THR A 172 11.80 13.31 2.83
C THR A 172 12.73 13.19 4.03
N GLU A 173 12.19 13.33 5.23
CA GLU A 173 12.91 13.13 6.48
C GLU A 173 12.57 11.75 7.05
N ILE A 174 13.58 10.92 7.27
CA ILE A 174 13.46 9.55 7.80
C ILE A 174 14.32 9.46 9.06
N ASN A 175 13.70 9.24 10.23
CA ASN A 175 14.38 9.21 11.53
C ASN A 175 15.35 10.39 11.76
N GLY A 176 14.96 11.60 11.34
CA GLY A 176 15.76 12.81 11.51
C GLY A 176 16.77 13.11 10.39
N GLN A 177 17.02 12.16 9.48
CA GLN A 177 17.90 12.38 8.34
C GLN A 177 17.09 12.80 7.11
N ILE A 178 17.52 13.90 6.47
CA ILE A 178 16.82 14.48 5.32
C ILE A 178 17.39 13.98 3.99
N ILE A 179 16.48 13.65 3.08
CA ILE A 179 16.75 13.31 1.69
C ILE A 179 16.10 14.40 0.83
N VAL A 180 16.90 15.02 -0.02
CA VAL A 180 16.41 16.04 -0.97
C VAL A 180 16.04 15.37 -2.29
N GLY A 181 14.91 15.75 -2.86
CA GLY A 181 14.41 15.18 -4.11
C GLY A 181 13.88 13.76 -3.96
N PHE A 182 13.75 13.05 -5.08
CA PHE A 182 13.33 11.65 -5.12
C PHE A 182 14.52 10.70 -5.36
N ASP A 183 15.32 10.49 -4.31
CA ASP A 183 16.38 9.48 -4.33
C ASP A 183 15.81 8.11 -3.91
N LYS A 184 15.32 7.35 -4.89
CA LYS A 184 14.72 6.03 -4.66
C LYS A 184 15.68 5.06 -3.97
N ALA A 185 16.96 5.06 -4.34
CA ALA A 185 17.94 4.13 -3.78
C ALA A 185 18.16 4.39 -2.29
N LYS A 186 18.35 5.66 -1.91
CA LYS A 186 18.53 6.07 -0.52
C LYS A 186 17.28 5.85 0.31
N ILE A 187 16.10 6.16 -0.24
CA ILE A 187 14.81 5.89 0.41
C ILE A 187 14.67 4.38 0.67
N ASN A 188 15.01 3.54 -0.31
CA ASN A 188 14.93 2.09 -0.16
C ASN A 188 15.87 1.57 0.93
N GLN A 189 17.13 2.01 0.91
CA GLN A 189 18.09 1.64 1.93
C GLN A 189 17.62 2.07 3.32
N MET A 190 17.15 3.31 3.47
CA MET A 190 16.73 3.84 4.76
C MET A 190 15.45 3.21 5.27
N LEU A 191 14.52 2.80 4.40
CA LEU A 191 13.25 2.19 4.79
C LEU A 191 13.24 0.66 4.65
N GLU A 192 14.38 0.07 4.29
CA GLU A 192 14.54 -1.38 4.08
C GLU A 192 13.53 -1.93 3.04
N ILE A 193 13.20 -1.11 2.05
CA ILE A 193 12.34 -1.52 0.92
C ILE A 193 13.19 -2.37 -0.01
N LYS A 194 12.79 -3.63 -0.21
CA LYS A 194 13.39 -4.50 -1.22
C LYS A 194 12.91 -4.05 -2.59
N GLY A 195 13.85 -3.68 -3.47
CA GLY A 195 13.58 -3.15 -4.80
C GLY A 195 14.50 -3.77 -5.84
#